data_AF-A0A937WP06-F1
#
_entry.id   AF-A0A937WP06-F1
#
_cell.length_a   1.000
_cell.length_b   1.000
_cell.length_c   1.000
_cell.angle_alpha   90.00
_cell.angle_beta   90.00
_cell.angle_gamma   90.00
#
_symmetry.space_group_name_H-M   'P 1'
#
loop_
_entity.id
_entity.type
_entity.pdbx_description
1 polymer ?
#
loop_
_entity_poly.entity_id
_entity_poly.type
_entity_poly.pdbx_seq_one_letter_code
_entity_poly.pdbx_strand_id
1 'polypeptide(L)'
;MRREYRILPTHHFQRDFGRLGAQIQRRVLEAIEQIRENPLQGLLLRNKKIGRRKWRVGDYRIRYDTSGNDVILHFVKHRREIYRD
;
A
#
# COMPACT_ATOMS: atom_id res chain seq x y z
N MET A 1 -4.24 24.13 5.10
CA MET A 1 -4.37 22.91 5.92
C MET A 1 -3.98 21.71 5.07
N ARG A 2 -2.86 21.04 5.35
CA ARG A 2 -2.58 19.72 4.74
C ARG A 2 -3.62 18.75 5.31
N ARG A 3 -4.53 18.24 4.48
CA ARG A 3 -5.40 17.14 4.87
C ARG A 3 -4.59 15.86 4.70
N GLU A 4 -4.21 15.26 5.81
CA GLU A 4 -3.68 13.89 5.81
C GLU A 4 -4.83 12.92 5.54
N TYR A 5 -4.57 11.91 4.70
CA TYR A 5 -5.56 10.89 4.40
C TYR A 5 -5.65 9.89 5.58
N ARG A 6 -6.85 9.40 5.89
CA ARG A 6 -6.99 8.36 6.90
C ARG A 6 -6.55 7.02 6.31
N ILE A 7 -5.62 6.33 6.99
CA ILE A 7 -5.16 5.01 6.57
C ILE A 7 -6.07 3.93 7.16
N LEU A 8 -6.65 3.10 6.29
CA LEU A 8 -7.52 1.97 6.62
C LEU A 8 -6.88 0.67 6.12
N PRO A 9 -6.11 -0.04 6.96
CA PRO A 9 -5.56 -1.33 6.58
C PRO A 9 -6.65 -2.40 6.62
N THR A 10 -6.76 -3.19 5.55
CA THR A 10 -7.59 -4.39 5.55
C THR A 10 -6.97 -5.50 6.41
N HIS A 11 -7.77 -6.47 6.84
CA HIS A 11 -7.27 -7.64 7.55
C HIS A 11 -6.23 -8.44 6.71
N HIS A 12 -6.37 -8.44 5.39
CA HIS A 12 -5.38 -9.05 4.49
C HIS A 12 -4.04 -8.31 4.55
N PHE A 13 -4.07 -6.98 4.47
CA PHE A 13 -2.87 -6.16 4.61
C PHE A 13 -2.17 -6.41 5.96
N GLN A 14 -2.93 -6.46 7.06
CA GLN A 14 -2.37 -6.72 8.39
C GLN A 14 -1.67 -8.08 8.47
N ARG A 15 -2.27 -9.13 7.91
CA ARG A 15 -1.65 -10.47 7.85
C ARG A 15 -0.38 -10.48 7.01
N ASP A 16 -0.40 -9.85 5.85
CA ASP A 16 0.78 -9.76 4.97
C ASP A 16 1.91 -9.00 5.66
N PHE A 17 1.59 -7.85 6.27
CA PHE A 17 2.53 -7.04 7.02
C PHE A 17 3.15 -7.77 8.21
N GLY A 18 2.34 -8.55 8.95
CA GLY A 18 2.80 -9.34 10.10
C GLY A 18 3.79 -10.44 9.75
N ARG A 19 3.82 -10.89 8.48
CA ARG A 19 4.76 -11.91 7.98
C ARG A 19 6.09 -11.32 7.52
N LEU A 20 6.20 -9.99 7.40
CA LEU A 20 7.41 -9.33 6.96
C LEU A 20 8.45 -9.28 8.07
N GLY A 21 9.73 -9.42 7.72
CA GLY A 21 10.82 -9.16 8.67
C GLY A 21 10.86 -7.69 9.12
N ALA A 22 11.36 -7.44 10.32
CA ALA A 22 11.35 -6.12 10.98
C ALA A 22 11.89 -4.97 10.10
N GLN A 23 12.97 -5.21 9.34
CA GLN A 23 13.54 -4.21 8.45
C GLN A 23 12.59 -3.81 7.30
N ILE A 24 11.82 -4.76 6.78
CA ILE A 24 10.83 -4.50 5.73
C ILE A 24 9.60 -3.83 6.34
N GLN A 25 9.16 -4.25 7.53
CA GLN A 25 8.06 -3.60 8.25
C GLN A 25 8.33 -2.10 8.45
N ARG A 26 9.53 -1.72 8.90
CA ARG A 26 9.94 -0.31 9.03
C ARG A 26 9.78 0.46 7.71
N ARG A 27 10.31 -0.07 6.61
CA ARG A 27 10.21 0.56 5.28
C ARG A 27 8.77 0.66 4.79
N VAL A 28 7.92 -0.30 5.13
CA VAL A 28 6.49 -0.26 4.80
C VAL A 28 5.76 0.82 5.60
N LEU A 29 6.09 0.99 6.88
CA LEU A 29 5.54 2.07 7.70
C LEU A 29 5.94 3.45 7.16
N GLU A 30 7.23 3.66 6.83
CA GLU A 30 7.71 4.89 6.18
C GLU A 30 6.95 5.19 4.87
N ALA A 31 6.70 4.16 4.06
CA ALA A 31 5.92 4.31 2.84
C ALA A 31 4.44 4.64 3.11
N ILE A 32 3.84 4.11 4.18
CA ILE A 32 2.46 4.44 4.58
C ILE A 32 2.36 5.92 4.96
N GLU A 33 3.35 6.49 5.63
CA GLU A 33 3.40 7.92 5.94
C GLU A 33 3.45 8.77 4.66
N GLN A 34 4.26 8.38 3.67
CA GLN A 34 4.30 9.06 2.36
C GLN A 34 2.96 8.97 1.62
N ILE A 35 2.32 7.79 1.67
CA ILE A 35 0.98 7.58 1.10
C ILE A 35 -0.06 8.43 1.85
N ARG A 36 0.06 8.59 3.17
CA ARG A 36 -0.83 9.43 3.98
C ARG A 36 -0.79 10.89 3.55
N GLU A 37 0.41 11.40 3.26
CA GLU A 37 0.61 12.77 2.79
C GLU A 37 0.10 13.00 1.37
N ASN A 38 0.40 12.08 0.45
CA ASN A 38 0.00 12.19 -0.95
C ASN A 38 -0.25 10.84 -1.61
N PRO A 39 -1.43 10.23 -1.43
CA PRO A 39 -1.72 8.91 -1.95
C PRO A 39 -1.85 8.91 -3.49
N LEU A 40 -1.96 10.06 -4.14
CA LEU A 40 -2.10 10.15 -5.59
C LEU A 40 -0.78 9.92 -6.32
N GLN A 41 0.37 10.00 -5.64
CA GLN A 41 1.70 9.73 -6.21
C GLN A 41 1.93 8.25 -6.57
N GLY A 42 1.21 7.32 -5.94
CA GLY A 42 1.32 5.90 -6.30
C GLY A 42 0.81 5.63 -7.71
N LEU A 43 1.53 4.78 -8.44
CA LEU A 43 1.24 4.46 -9.84
C LEU A 43 -0.15 3.82 -9.98
N LEU A 44 -0.98 4.39 -10.85
CA LEU A 44 -2.29 3.86 -11.19
C LEU A 44 -2.18 2.68 -12.17
N LEU A 45 -2.87 1.58 -11.89
CA LEU A 45 -3.02 0.46 -12.81
C LEU A 45 -4.36 0.55 -13.55
N ARG A 46 -4.32 0.50 -14.88
CA ARG A 46 -5.48 0.72 -15.76
C ARG A 46 -6.50 -0.43 -15.74
N ASN A 47 -6.07 -1.66 -15.42
CA ASN A 47 -6.87 -2.88 -15.61
C ASN A 47 -7.27 -3.58 -14.30
N LYS A 48 -7.41 -2.84 -13.18
CA LYS A 48 -7.78 -3.42 -11.88
C LYS A 48 -9.00 -2.72 -11.31
N LYS A 49 -9.98 -3.49 -10.82
CA LYS A 49 -11.18 -2.96 -10.14
C LYS A 49 -10.88 -2.56 -8.69
N ILE A 50 -9.96 -3.28 -8.04
CA ILE A 50 -9.55 -3.07 -6.65
C ILE A 50 -8.03 -2.91 -6.56
N GLY A 51 -7.62 -2.08 -5.61
CA GLY A 51 -6.26 -1.73 -5.26
C GLY A 51 -5.55 -0.99 -6.35
N ARG A 52 -6.19 -0.10 -7.11
CA ARG A 52 -5.69 0.47 -8.37
C ARG A 52 -4.34 1.14 -8.26
N ARG A 53 -3.96 1.65 -7.09
CA ARG A 53 -2.67 2.30 -6.86
C ARG A 53 -1.62 1.33 -6.36
N LYS A 54 -0.35 1.60 -6.70
CA LYS A 54 0.81 0.79 -6.34
C LYS A 54 1.91 1.69 -5.80
N TRP A 55 2.42 1.37 -4.61
CA TRP A 55 3.63 1.95 -4.07
C TRP A 55 4.77 0.93 -4.06
N ARG A 56 6.00 1.36 -4.38
CA ARG A 56 7.19 0.49 -4.34
C ARG A 56 7.90 0.65 -3.00
N VAL A 57 8.17 -0.48 -2.35
CA VAL A 57 8.98 -0.54 -1.11
C VAL A 57 10.10 -1.55 -1.34
N GLY A 58 11.19 -1.11 -1.97
CA GLY A 58 12.26 -2.01 -2.44
C GLY A 58 11.70 -3.13 -3.31
N ASP A 59 11.74 -4.35 -2.78
CA ASP A 59 11.28 -5.57 -3.45
C ASP A 59 9.83 -5.92 -3.17
N TYR A 60 9.17 -5.17 -2.29
CA TYR A 60 7.75 -5.28 -1.96
C TYR A 60 6.94 -4.20 -2.67
N ARG A 61 5.63 -4.41 -2.76
CA ARG A 61 4.69 -3.40 -3.26
C ARG A 61 3.46 -3.37 -2.37
N ILE A 62 3.03 -2.16 -2.04
CA ILE A 62 1.76 -1.88 -1.36
C ILE A 62 0.72 -1.62 -2.45
N ARG A 63 -0.44 -2.28 -2.36
CA ARG A 63 -1.58 -2.04 -3.24
C ARG A 63 -2.71 -1.43 -2.43
N TYR A 64 -3.26 -0.33 -2.94
CA TYR A 64 -4.25 0.46 -2.22
C TYR A 64 -5.20 1.19 -3.15
N ASP A 65 -6.31 1.66 -2.60
CA ASP A 65 -7.23 2.61 -3.25
C ASP A 65 -7.38 3.88 -2.41
N THR A 66 -7.85 4.94 -3.05
CA THR A 66 -8.29 6.17 -2.40
C THR A 66 -9.80 6.31 -2.55
N SER A 67 -10.51 6.61 -1.47
CA SER A 67 -11.95 6.88 -1.44
C SER A 67 -12.22 8.10 -0.57
N GLY A 68 -12.54 9.25 -1.19
CA GLY A 68 -12.61 10.52 -0.46
C GLY A 68 -11.28 10.83 0.23
N ASN A 69 -11.31 10.96 1.56
CA ASN A 69 -10.12 11.17 2.40
C ASN A 69 -9.53 9.87 2.97
N ASP A 70 -10.05 8.70 2.59
CA ASP A 70 -9.56 7.42 3.08
C ASP A 70 -8.62 6.76 2.07
N VAL A 71 -7.59 6.10 2.59
CA VAL A 71 -6.67 5.22 1.85
C VAL A 71 -6.87 3.80 2.36
N ILE A 72 -7.36 2.92 1.50
CA ILE A 72 -7.63 1.52 1.85
C ILE A 72 -6.43 0.67 1.42
N LEU A 73 -5.67 0.15 2.37
CA LEU A 73 -4.51 -0.71 2.09
C LEU A 73 -4.97 -2.17 1.96
N HIS A 74 -4.78 -2.75 0.78
CA HIS A 74 -5.27 -4.11 0.46
C HIS A 74 -4.25 -5.19 0.79
N PHE A 75 -2.99 -5.01 0.38
CA PHE A 75 -1.93 -5.98 0.64
C PHE A 75 -0.53 -5.37 0.45
N VAL A 76 0.47 -6.05 1.03
CA VAL A 76 1.89 -5.79 0.82
C VAL A 76 2.58 -7.10 0.44
N LYS A 77 3.01 -7.21 -0.83
CA LYS A 77 3.57 -8.46 -1.35
C LYS A 77 4.92 -8.26 -2.00
N HIS A 78 5.75 -9.30 -1.95
CA HIS A 78 7.01 -9.31 -2.68
C HIS A 78 6.73 -9.27 -4.19
N ARG A 79 7.61 -8.64 -4.98
CA ARG A 79 7.43 -8.46 -6.43
C ARG A 79 7.16 -9.77 -7.17
N ARG A 80 7.75 -10.87 -6.68
CA ARG A 80 7.64 -12.21 -7.25
C ARG A 80 6.29 -12.86 -6.99
N GLU A 81 5.55 -12.43 -5.97
CA GLU A 81 4.24 -12.98 -5.60
C GLU A 81 3.10 -12.28 -6.33
N ILE A 82 3.31 -11.06 -6.82
CA ILE A 82 2.29 -10.27 -7.53
C ILE A 82 2.11 -10.75 -8.98
N TYR A 83 3.10 -11.47 -9.53
CA TYR A 83 3.06 -12.05 -10.88
C TYR A 83 2.86 -13.57 -10.87
N ARG A 84 2.50 -14.17 -9.73
CA ARG A 84 2.01 -15.55 -9.69
C ARG A 84 0.49 -15.50 -9.89
N ASP A 85 0.08 -15.10 -11.08
CA ASP A 85 -1.25 -15.33 -11.65
C ASP A 85 -1.01 -15.67 -13.12
#